data_AF-A0A7C4M9D2-F1
#
_entry.id   AF-A0A7C4M9D2-F1
#
_cell.length_a   1.000
_cell.length_b   1.000
_cell.length_c   1.000
_cell.angle_alpha   90.00
_cell.angle_beta   90.00
_cell.angle_gamma   90.00
#
_symmetry.space_group_name_H-M   'P 1'
#
loop_
_entity.id
_entity.type
_entity.pdbx_description
1 polymer ?
#
loop_
_entity_poly.entity_id
_entity_poly.type
_entity_poly.pdbx_seq_one_letter_code
_entity_poly.pdbx_strand_id
1 'polypeptide(L)' 'MSLLRNTLIVLILLTIAWAGFLSITFILAYTLFPAIEYTDGSLTLGLLRVAVGIIVITLWIYGWYTLTKIWLRKMLSE' A
#
# COMPACT_ATOMS: atom_id res chain seq x y z
N MET A 1 27.84 12.94 -5.17
CA MET A 1 27.37 11.59 -4.76
C MET A 1 27.48 10.65 -5.95
N SER A 2 27.94 9.41 -5.78
CA SER A 2 28.05 8.48 -6.91
C SER A 2 26.67 8.20 -7.51
N LEU A 3 26.50 8.44 -8.81
CA LEU A 3 25.27 8.16 -9.59
C LEU A 3 24.71 6.77 -9.27
N LEU A 4 25.59 5.78 -9.10
CA LEU A 4 25.25 4.40 -8.82
C LEU A 4 24.50 4.22 -7.48
N ARG A 5 24.88 5.01 -6.45
CA ARG A 5 24.22 4.98 -5.13
C ARG A 5 22.79 5.50 -5.23
N ASN A 6 22.57 6.61 -5.94
CA ASN A 6 21.24 7.20 -6.09
C ASN A 6 20.32 6.28 -6.90
N THR A 7 20.84 5.68 -7.98
CA THR A 7 20.08 4.70 -8.79
C THR A 7 19.65 3.49 -7.95
N LEU A 8 20.54 2.93 -7.12
CA LEU A 8 20.19 1.82 -6.24
C LEU A 8 19.09 2.19 -5.23
N ILE A 9 19.18 3.37 -4.62
CA ILE A 9 18.16 3.82 -3.66
C ILE A 9 16.79 3.97 -4.35
N VAL A 10 16.75 4.52 -5.56
CA VAL A 10 15.50 4.63 -6.36
C VAL A 10 14.94 3.25 -6.67
N LEU A 11 15.77 2.31 -7.10
CA LEU A 11 15.35 0.94 -7.41
C LEU A 11 14.79 0.22 -6.18
N ILE A 12 15.41 0.41 -5.01
CA ILE A 12 14.91 -0.13 -3.74
C ILE A 12 13.55 0.48 -3.40
N LEU A 13 13.41 1.81 -3.52
CA LEU A 13 12.14 2.49 -3.26
C LEU A 13 11.03 1.97 -4.17
N LEU A 14 11.33 1.83 -5.47
CA LEU A 14 10.42 1.31 -6.48
C LEU A 14 10.01 -0.13 -6.17
N THR A 15 10.96 -0.97 -5.78
CA THR A 15 10.70 -2.38 -5.41
C THR A 15 9.77 -2.46 -4.20
N ILE A 16 10.01 -1.64 -3.17
CA ILE A 16 9.15 -1.55 -1.98
C ILE A 16 7.74 -1.07 -2.37
N ALA A 17 7.64 -0.10 -3.28
CA ALA A 17 6.38 0.40 -3.80
C ALA A 17 5.55 -0.72 -4.43
N TRP A 18 6.18 -1.47 -5.35
CA TRP A 18 5.52 -2.55 -6.07
C TRP A 18 5.15 -3.72 -5.17
N ALA A 19 6.06 -4.14 -4.29
CA ALA A 19 5.79 -5.23 -3.36
C ALA A 19 4.62 -4.91 -2.42
N GLY A 20 4.59 -3.69 -1.88
CA GLY A 20 3.48 -3.31 -1.02
C GLY A 20 2.18 -3.05 -1.78
N PHE A 21 2.23 -2.49 -3.00
CA PHE A 21 1.06 -2.36 -3.85
C PHE A 21 0.41 -3.72 -4.13
N LEU A 22 1.21 -4.71 -4.55
CA LEU A 22 0.72 -6.09 -4.76
C LEU A 22 0.13 -6.68 -3.48
N SER A 23 0.80 -6.47 -2.34
CA SER A 23 0.33 -6.98 -1.04
C SER A 23 -1.01 -6.39 -0.63
N ILE A 24 -1.20 -5.07 -0.74
CA ILE A 24 -2.49 -4.44 -0.43
C ILE A 24 -3.57 -4.84 -1.41
N THR A 25 -3.24 -4.95 -2.70
CA THR A 25 -4.22 -5.37 -3.71
C THR A 25 -4.71 -6.79 -3.41
N PHE A 26 -3.80 -7.68 -2.99
CA PHE A 26 -4.16 -9.03 -2.53
C PHE A 26 -5.06 -9.01 -1.28
N ILE A 27 -4.71 -8.21 -0.26
CA ILE A 27 -5.52 -8.07 0.96
C ILE A 27 -6.92 -7.53 0.62
N LEU A 28 -7.01 -6.54 -0.26
CA LEU A 28 -8.28 -5.98 -0.72
C LEU A 28 -9.10 -7.02 -1.48
N ALA A 29 -8.50 -7.76 -2.40
CA ALA A 29 -9.18 -8.86 -3.08
C ALA A 29 -9.74 -9.88 -2.08
N TYR A 30 -8.90 -10.36 -1.16
CA TYR A 30 -9.29 -11.35 -0.17
C TYR A 30 -10.38 -10.85 0.80
N THR A 31 -10.41 -9.55 1.09
CA THR A 31 -11.41 -8.96 1.99
C THR A 31 -12.71 -8.58 1.28
N LEU A 32 -12.63 -8.05 0.06
CA LEU A 32 -13.78 -7.54 -0.69
C LEU A 32 -14.51 -8.62 -1.49
N PHE A 33 -13.83 -9.62 -2.06
CA PHE A 33 -14.51 -10.68 -2.82
C PHE A 33 -15.57 -11.41 -1.98
N PRO A 34 -15.27 -11.84 -0.73
CA PRO A 34 -16.28 -12.46 0.13
C PRO A 34 -17.41 -11.52 0.55
N ALA A 35 -17.19 -10.20 0.51
CA ALA A 35 -18.23 -9.21 0.79
C ALA A 35 -19.17 -9.03 -0.42
N ILE A 36 -18.63 -9.11 -1.64
CA ILE A 36 -19.40 -8.99 -2.89
C ILE A 36 -20.20 -10.26 -3.18
N GLU A 37 -19.62 -11.43 -2.92
CA GLU A 37 -20.26 -12.73 -3.17
C GLU A 37 -21.34 -13.11 -2.14
N TYR A 38 -21.59 -12.26 -1.13
CA TYR A 38 -22.54 -12.54 -0.04
C TYR A 38 -22.33 -13.91 0.62
N THR A 39 -21.08 -14.39 0.65
CA THR A 39 -20.75 -15.78 1.02
C THR A 39 -21.26 -16.17 2.43
N ASP A 40 -21.46 -15.19 3.31
CA ASP A 40 -21.92 -15.38 4.69
C ASP A 40 -23.36 -14.90 4.97
N GLY A 41 -24.09 -14.38 3.97
CA GLY A 41 -25.49 -13.92 4.10
C GLY A 41 -25.75 -12.73 5.05
N SER A 42 -24.73 -12.23 5.74
CA SER A 42 -24.84 -11.17 6.74
C SER A 42 -24.32 -9.82 6.24
N LEU A 43 -25.23 -8.86 6.11
CA LEU A 43 -24.94 -7.49 5.65
C LEU A 43 -23.93 -6.76 6.56
N THR A 44 -23.95 -7.02 7.88
CA THR A 44 -23.03 -6.41 8.83
C THR A 44 -21.59 -6.91 8.65
N LEU A 45 -21.40 -8.20 8.35
CA LEU A 45 -20.09 -8.78 8.04
C LEU A 45 -19.52 -8.22 6.73
N GLY A 46 -20.36 -8.03 5.71
CA GLY A 46 -19.98 -7.38 4.46
C GLY A 46 -19.50 -5.94 4.69
N LEU A 47 -20.24 -5.14 5.46
CA LEU A 47 -19.86 -3.76 5.80
C LEU A 47 -18.53 -3.70 6.57
N LEU A 48 -18.31 -4.63 7.51
CA LEU A 48 -17.08 -4.70 8.30
C LEU A 48 -15.87 -5.01 7.42
N ARG A 49 -16.01 -5.95 6.47
CA ARG A 49 -14.95 -6.26 5.48
C ARG A 49 -14.60 -5.07 4.59
N VAL A 50 -15.60 -4.32 4.13
CA VAL A 50 -15.39 -3.09 3.36
C VAL A 50 -14.66 -2.04 4.20
N ALA A 51 -15.06 -1.85 5.46
CA ALA A 51 -14.38 -0.93 6.38
C ALA A 51 -12.91 -1.31 6.60
N VAL A 52 -12.61 -2.60 6.76
CA VAL A 52 -11.23 -3.11 6.84
C VAL A 52 -10.45 -2.80 5.56
N GLY A 53 -11.04 -3.03 4.39
CA GLY A 53 -10.42 -2.67 3.11
C GLY A 53 -10.06 -1.18 3.01
N ILE A 54 -10.98 -0.29 3.44
CA ILE A 54 -10.75 1.15 3.48
C ILE A 54 -9.59 1.51 4.43
N ILE A 55 -9.53 0.89 5.60
CA ILE A 55 -8.45 1.14 6.56
C ILE A 55 -7.10 0.71 5.97
N VAL A 56 -7.04 -0.48 5.38
CA VAL A 56 -5.81 -1.03 4.79
C VAL A 56 -5.29 -0.14 3.66
N ILE A 57 -6.15 0.29 2.73
CA ILE A 57 -5.73 1.15 1.63
C ILE A 57 -5.31 2.54 2.11
N THR A 58 -5.98 3.08 3.12
CA THR A 58 -5.63 4.39 3.70
C THR A 58 -4.27 4.35 4.38
N LEU A 59 -4.00 3.30 5.17
CA LEU A 59 -2.70 3.09 5.81
C LEU A 59 -1.58 2.94 4.78
N TRP A 60 -1.84 2.23 3.68
CA TRP A 60 -0.87 2.10 2.60
C TRP A 60 -0.53 3.43 1.94
N ILE A 61 -1.54 4.21 1.55
CA ILE A 61 -1.36 5.54 0.95
C ILE A 61 -0.55 6.42 1.90
N TYR A 62 -0.89 6.42 3.18
CA TYR A 62 -0.19 7.23 4.19
C TYR A 62 1.26 6.79 4.39
N GLY A 63 1.51 5.48 4.47
CA GLY A 63 2.86 4.92 4.55
C GLY A 63 3.70 5.31 3.35
N TRP A 64 3.13 5.18 2.14
CA TRP A 64 3.80 5.55 0.91
C TRP A 64 4.09 7.05 0.80
N TYR A 65 3.12 7.90 1.16
CA TYR A 65 3.31 9.36 1.21
C TYR A 65 4.43 9.75 2.17
N THR A 66 4.47 9.14 3.36
CA THR A 66 5.49 9.44 4.37
C THR A 66 6.88 9.01 3.89
N LEU A 67 6.98 7.80 3.31
CA LEU A 67 8.24 7.25 2.83
C LEU A 67 8.80 8.05 1.65
N THR A 68 7.95 8.41 0.68
CA THR A 68 8.34 9.28 -0.45
C THR A 68 8.74 10.68 0.01
N LYS A 69 8.02 11.27 0.97
CA LYS A 69 8.37 12.58 1.55
C LYS A 69 9.71 12.58 2.28
N ILE A 70 10.04 11.50 3.01
CA ILE A 70 11.35 11.33 3.66
C ILE A 70 12.44 11.19 2.60
N TRP A 71 12.21 10.35 1.59
CA TRP A 71 13.15 10.13 0.51
C TRP A 71 13.43 11.42 -0.26
N LEU A 72 12.39 12.16 -0.64
CA LEU A 72 12.50 13.43 -1.36
C LEU A 72 13.29 14.46 -0.54
N ARG A 73 13.03 14.55 0.77
CA ARG A 73 13.80 15.43 1.66
C ARG A 73 15.28 15.07 1.69
N LYS A 74 15.61 13.78 1.82
CA LYS A 74 17.02 13.34 1.78
C LYS A 74 17.70 13.70 0.46
N MET A 75 17.02 13.48 -0.67
CA MET A 75 17.52 13.82 -2.00
C MET A 75 17.73 15.33 -2.22
N LEU A 76 16.84 16.18 -1.67
CA LEU A 76 16.92 17.64 -1.82
C LEU A 76 17.91 18.30 -0.84
N SER A 77 18.26 17.63 0.26
CA SER A 77 19.20 18.13 1.27
C SER A 77 20.66 17.74 1.05
N GLU A 78 20.91 16.76 0.18
CA GLU A 78 22.25 16.32 -0.26
C GLU A 78 22.66 17.02 -1.56
#